data_AF-A0A662M3U6-F1
#
_entry.id   AF-A0A662M3U6-F1
#
_cell.length_a   1.000
_cell.length_b   1.000
_cell.length_c   1.000
_cell.angle_alpha   90.00
_cell.angle_beta   90.00
_cell.angle_gamma   90.00
#
_symmetry.space_group_name_H-M   'P 1'
#
loop_
_entity.id
_entity.type
_entity.pdbx_description
1 polymer ?
#
loop_
_entity_poly.entity_id
_entity_poly.type
_entity_poly.pdbx_seq_one_letter_code
_entity_poly.pdbx_strand_id
1 'polypeptide(L)'
;PDDISQLEPIRIVYKTADGRYLAISTAYGLEEHYDVLSHLRESGVEFDYYITVGETIKDEPLVRIRKNLSVRIRCANCGNIIEGEPIKKVIMRKIYYFCSEECLREFNRY
;
A
#
# COMPACT_ATOMS: atom_id res chain seq x y z
N PRO A 1 6.43 -12.12 -22.43
CA PRO A 1 6.96 -12.24 -21.05
C PRO A 1 7.48 -10.92 -20.45
N ASP A 2 7.78 -9.90 -21.28
CA ASP A 2 8.24 -8.57 -20.83
C ASP A 2 7.13 -7.51 -20.64
N ASP A 3 5.86 -7.87 -20.85
CA ASP A 3 4.76 -6.90 -20.98
C ASP A 3 3.90 -6.73 -19.71
N ILE A 4 3.94 -7.70 -18.80
CA ILE A 4 3.06 -7.71 -17.60
C ILE A 4 3.51 -6.64 -16.59
N SER A 5 4.81 -6.33 -16.55
CA SER A 5 5.36 -5.27 -15.69
C SER A 5 4.98 -3.86 -16.13
N GLN A 6 4.39 -3.69 -17.32
CA GLN A 6 3.93 -2.39 -17.82
C GLN A 6 2.44 -2.13 -17.53
N LEU A 7 1.73 -3.10 -16.94
CA LEU A 7 0.37 -2.87 -16.49
C LEU A 7 0.42 -1.93 -15.29
N GLU A 8 -0.02 -0.68 -15.47
CA GLU A 8 -0.06 0.38 -14.45
C GLU A 8 -0.57 -0.06 -13.05
N PRO A 9 -1.54 -0.98 -12.91
CA PRO A 9 -1.95 -1.42 -11.58
C PRO A 9 -0.98 -2.42 -10.93
N ILE A 10 -0.12 -3.10 -11.70
CA ILE A 10 0.86 -4.06 -11.18
C ILE A 10 2.11 -3.30 -10.70
N ARG A 11 2.17 -3.09 -9.39
CA ARG A 11 3.25 -2.33 -8.74
C ARG A 11 4.54 -3.11 -8.61
N ILE A 12 4.43 -4.44 -8.46
CA ILE A 12 5.59 -5.29 -8.20
C ILE A 12 5.39 -6.63 -8.89
N VAL A 13 6.43 -7.10 -9.58
CA VAL A 13 6.50 -8.45 -10.16
C VAL A 13 7.74 -9.16 -9.65
N TYR A 14 7.57 -10.33 -9.06
CA TYR A 14 8.66 -11.23 -8.68
C TYR A 14 8.62 -12.50 -9.54
N LYS A 15 9.78 -13.01 -9.92
CA LYS A 15 9.91 -14.35 -10.48
C LYS A 15 10.18 -15.34 -9.35
N THR A 16 9.37 -16.38 -9.22
CA THR A 16 9.54 -17.45 -8.23
C THR A 16 10.55 -18.48 -8.71
N ALA A 17 11.10 -19.27 -7.79
CA ALA A 17 12.13 -20.27 -8.10
C ALA A 17 11.64 -21.38 -9.06
N ASP A 18 10.34 -21.64 -9.08
CA ASP A 18 9.69 -22.60 -9.99
C ASP A 18 9.34 -21.98 -11.37
N GLY A 19 9.77 -20.75 -11.63
CA GLY A 19 9.59 -20.07 -12.91
C GLY A 19 8.27 -19.34 -13.09
N ARG A 20 7.37 -19.34 -12.10
CA ARG A 20 6.13 -18.54 -12.10
C ARG A 20 6.41 -17.07 -11.77
N TYR A 21 5.39 -16.23 -11.95
CA TYR A 21 5.44 -14.82 -11.60
C TYR A 21 4.40 -14.50 -10.51
N LEU A 22 4.82 -13.73 -9.51
CA LEU A 22 3.95 -13.14 -8.49
C LEU A 22 3.83 -11.65 -8.76
N ALA A 23 2.64 -11.22 -9.17
CA ALA A 23 2.29 -9.82 -9.35
C ALA A 23 1.51 -9.30 -8.13
N ILE A 24 1.87 -8.12 -7.64
CA ILE A 24 1.13 -7.41 -6.59
C ILE A 24 0.58 -6.13 -7.17
N SER A 25 -0.74 -5.98 -7.09
CA SER A 25 -1.50 -4.82 -7.55
C SER A 25 -2.39 -4.29 -6.42
N THR A 26 -2.70 -3.01 -6.50
CA THR A 26 -3.69 -2.34 -5.65
C THR A 26 -4.76 -1.74 -6.53
N ALA A 27 -6.02 -2.00 -6.20
CA ALA A 27 -7.19 -1.39 -6.82
C ALA A 27 -7.96 -0.59 -5.77
N TYR A 28 -8.45 0.59 -6.13
CA TYR A 28 -9.27 1.46 -5.28
C TYR A 28 -10.77 1.20 -5.45
N GLY A 29 -11.14 0.05 -6.00
CA GLY A 29 -12.52 -0.38 -6.21
C GLY A 29 -12.59 -1.73 -6.92
N LEU A 30 -13.79 -2.31 -6.96
CA LEU A 30 -14.03 -3.57 -7.68
C LEU A 30 -13.90 -3.41 -9.20
N GLU A 31 -14.28 -2.25 -9.74
CA GLU A 31 -14.19 -1.96 -11.17
C GLU A 31 -12.75 -2.01 -11.68
N GLU A 32 -11.86 -1.23 -11.07
CA GLU A 32 -10.42 -1.27 -11.38
C GLU A 32 -9.83 -2.68 -11.26
N HIS A 33 -10.28 -3.46 -10.25
CA HIS A 33 -9.85 -4.85 -10.11
C HIS A 33 -10.28 -5.72 -11.29
N TYR A 34 -11.54 -5.59 -11.74
CA TYR A 34 -12.04 -6.34 -12.89
C TYR A 34 -11.32 -5.97 -14.19
N ASP A 35 -10.94 -4.71 -14.38
CA ASP A 35 -10.18 -4.28 -15.55
C ASP A 35 -8.82 -4.98 -15.62
N VAL A 36 -8.10 -5.08 -14.50
CA VAL A 36 -6.82 -5.81 -14.43
C VAL A 36 -7.00 -7.28 -14.80
N LEU A 37 -8.01 -7.93 -14.24
CA LEU A 37 -8.28 -9.35 -14.51
C LEU A 37 -8.65 -9.60 -15.97
N SER A 38 -9.42 -8.68 -16.56
CA SER A 38 -9.86 -8.79 -17.96
C SER A 38 -8.68 -8.65 -18.90
N HIS A 39 -7.81 -7.67 -18.66
CA HIS A 39 -6.59 -7.48 -19.44
C HIS A 39 -5.64 -8.69 -19.37
N LEU A 40 -5.45 -9.28 -18.18
CA LEU A 40 -4.63 -10.48 -18.01
C LEU A 40 -5.21 -11.69 -18.77
N ARG A 41 -6.53 -11.84 -18.80
CA ARG A 41 -7.21 -12.89 -19.57
C ARG A 41 -7.05 -12.69 -21.07
N GLU A 42 -7.23 -11.47 -21.56
CA GLU A 42 -7.06 -11.11 -22.97
C GLU A 42 -5.61 -11.33 -23.45
N SER A 43 -4.65 -11.13 -22.55
CA SER A 43 -3.23 -11.41 -22.81
C SER A 43 -2.91 -12.91 -22.93
N GLY A 44 -3.89 -13.80 -22.73
CA GLY A 44 -3.71 -15.25 -22.82
C GLY A 44 -2.84 -15.83 -21.70
N VAL A 45 -2.66 -15.09 -20.61
CA VAL A 45 -1.87 -15.52 -19.46
C VAL A 45 -2.75 -16.37 -18.54
N GLU A 46 -2.28 -17.55 -18.17
CA GLU A 46 -2.90 -18.34 -17.11
C GLU A 46 -2.45 -17.79 -15.74
N PHE A 47 -3.40 -17.47 -14.87
CA PHE A 47 -3.10 -16.89 -13.56
C PHE A 47 -4.12 -17.31 -12.50
N ASP A 48 -3.63 -17.42 -11.27
CA ASP A 48 -4.42 -17.43 -10.05
C ASP A 48 -4.34 -16.07 -9.38
N TYR A 49 -5.40 -15.65 -8.67
CA TYR A 49 -5.40 -14.40 -7.93
C TYR A 49 -6.01 -14.55 -6.53
N TYR A 50 -5.53 -13.72 -5.61
CA TYR A 50 -6.05 -13.62 -4.26
C TYR A 50 -6.32 -12.14 -3.94
N ILE A 51 -7.53 -11.84 -3.48
CA ILE A 51 -7.91 -10.49 -3.07
C ILE A 51 -7.76 -10.36 -1.55
N THR A 52 -7.15 -9.26 -1.11
CA THR A 52 -7.21 -8.83 0.29
C THR A 52 -7.89 -7.47 0.34
N VAL A 53 -9.00 -7.38 1.10
CA VAL A 53 -9.73 -6.13 1.33
C VAL A 53 -9.33 -5.57 2.68
N GLY A 54 -8.92 -4.31 2.73
CA GLY A 54 -8.57 -3.63 3.97
C GLY A 54 -8.27 -2.15 3.75
N GLU A 55 -8.38 -1.36 4.81
CA GLU A 55 -8.02 0.07 4.76
C GLU A 55 -6.50 0.22 4.71
N THR A 56 -6.02 0.97 3.71
CA THR A 56 -4.58 1.28 3.59
C THR A 56 -4.25 2.42 4.55
N ILE A 57 -3.78 2.09 5.75
CA ILE A 57 -3.39 3.09 6.75
C ILE A 57 -2.09 3.82 6.34
N LYS A 58 -1.21 3.15 5.59
CA LYS A 58 0.02 3.73 5.04
C LYS A 58 0.50 2.96 3.80
N ASP A 59 0.87 3.67 2.74
CA ASP A 59 1.47 3.13 1.52
C ASP A 59 2.97 3.46 1.53
N GLU A 60 3.82 2.44 1.62
CA GLU A 60 5.28 2.60 1.51
C GLU A 60 5.82 1.65 0.44
N PRO A 61 6.49 2.16 -0.61
CA PRO A 61 7.11 1.32 -1.60
C PRO A 61 8.22 0.46 -0.95
N LEU A 62 8.25 -0.83 -1.28
CA LEU A 62 9.26 -1.83 -0.88
C LEU A 62 9.20 -2.38 0.57
N VAL A 63 8.17 -2.07 1.36
CA VAL A 63 8.06 -2.68 2.70
C VAL A 63 7.65 -4.14 2.58
N ARG A 64 8.54 -5.05 3.01
CA ARG A 64 8.23 -6.46 3.25
C ARG A 64 7.24 -6.58 4.42
N ILE A 65 5.95 -6.35 4.18
CA ILE A 65 4.91 -6.57 5.18
C ILE A 65 4.66 -8.07 5.25
N ARG A 66 5.19 -8.74 6.29
CA ARG A 66 4.75 -10.09 6.65
C ARG A 66 3.26 -10.01 7.03
N LYS A 67 2.43 -10.95 6.54
CA LYS A 67 1.05 -11.13 7.03
C LYS A 67 1.07 -11.08 8.56
N ASN A 68 0.24 -10.22 9.15
CA ASN A 68 0.11 -9.94 10.59
C ASN A 68 1.12 -8.97 11.24
N LEU A 69 1.94 -8.25 10.47
CA LEU A 69 2.65 -7.08 11.04
C LEU A 69 1.71 -5.87 11.02
N SER A 70 1.06 -5.58 12.16
CA SER A 70 0.42 -4.29 12.39
C SER A 70 1.48 -3.20 12.24
N VAL A 71 1.39 -2.40 11.17
CA VAL A 71 2.27 -1.26 10.94
C VAL A 71 2.04 -0.28 12.09
N ARG A 72 2.96 -0.26 13.06
CA ARG A 72 2.90 0.64 14.22
C ARG A 72 3.28 2.04 13.76
N ILE A 73 2.29 2.90 13.58
CA ILE A 73 2.50 4.30 13.25
C ILE A 73 2.91 5.05 14.51
N ARG A 74 3.97 5.84 14.44
CA ARG A 74 4.41 6.70 15.55
C ARG A 74 3.97 8.14 15.33
N CYS A 75 3.58 8.82 16.40
CA CYS A 75 3.32 10.24 16.36
C CYS A 75 4.59 11.02 16.04
N ALA A 76 4.51 11.96 15.10
CA ALA A 76 5.62 12.82 14.70
C ALA A 76 6.09 13.78 15.81
N ASN A 77 5.23 14.12 16.77
CA ASN A 77 5.56 14.98 17.90
C ASN A 77 6.09 14.17 19.10
N CYS A 78 5.28 13.28 19.67
CA CYS A 78 5.61 12.59 20.93
C CYS A 78 6.31 11.22 20.75
N GLY A 79 6.38 10.69 19.53
CA GLY A 79 7.04 9.40 19.23
C GLY A 79 6.30 8.13 19.68
N ASN A 80 5.19 8.28 20.41
CA ASN A 80 4.35 7.16 20.85
C ASN A 80 3.68 6.43 19.69
N ILE A 81 3.40 5.14 19.87
CA ILE A 81 2.61 4.36 18.92
C ILE A 81 1.17 4.85 18.96
N ILE A 82 0.57 5.07 17.79
CA ILE A 82 -0.82 5.45 17.64
C ILE A 82 -1.66 4.17 17.62
N GLU A 83 -2.50 3.97 18.63
CA GLU A 83 -3.38 2.80 18.74
C GLU A 83 -4.75 3.00 18.08
N GLY A 84 -5.10 4.23 17.71
CA GLY A 84 -6.36 4.59 17.03
C GLY A 84 -6.14 5.28 15.68
N GLU A 85 -7.18 5.94 15.17
CA GLU A 85 -7.07 6.71 13.93
C GLU A 85 -6.09 7.89 14.08
N PRO A 86 -5.05 7.98 13.22
CA PRO A 86 -4.09 9.07 13.29
C PRO A 86 -4.63 10.34 12.62
N ILE A 87 -4.28 11.49 13.17
CA ILE A 87 -4.47 12.76 12.47
C ILE A 87 -3.36 12.89 11.42
N LYS A 88 -3.75 12.97 10.13
CA LYS A 88 -2.82 13.05 8.99
C LYS A 88 -2.70 14.49 8.49
N LYS A 89 -1.48 15.02 8.37
CA LYS A 89 -1.21 16.35 7.79
C LYS A 89 -0.02 16.33 6.84
N VAL A 90 -0.10 17.15 5.80
CA VAL A 90 1.01 17.38 4.87
C VAL A 90 1.73 18.66 5.27
N ILE A 91 3.00 18.55 5.63
CA ILE A 91 3.86 19.67 6.03
C ILE A 91 5.14 19.58 5.22
N MET A 92 5.52 20.65 4.52
CA MET A 92 6.70 20.68 3.64
C MET A 92 6.76 19.49 2.66
N ARG A 93 5.62 19.17 2.03
CA ARG A 93 5.47 18.04 1.09
C ARG A 93 5.67 16.64 1.69
N LYS A 94 5.78 16.51 3.01
CA LYS A 94 5.87 15.23 3.73
C LYS A 94 4.60 14.99 4.54
N ILE A 95 4.15 13.73 4.58
CA ILE A 95 3.01 13.31 5.39
C ILE A 95 3.50 13.04 6.82
N TYR A 96 2.86 13.68 7.79
CA TYR A 96 3.05 13.46 9.21
C TYR A 96 1.77 12.94 9.86
N TYR A 97 1.94 12.10 10.89
CA TYR A 97 0.87 11.45 11.64
C TYR A 97 0.94 11.86 13.11
N PHE A 98 -0.20 12.16 13.71
CA PHE A 98 -0.29 12.63 15.10
C PHE A 98 -1.33 11.83 15.89
N CYS A 99 -1.04 11.57 17.18
CA CYS A 99 -1.96 10.86 18.06
C CYS A 99 -3.07 11.77 18.63
N SER A 100 -2.91 13.09 18.56
CA SER A 100 -3.87 14.07 19.09
C SER A 100 -3.71 15.45 18.44
N GLU A 101 -4.76 16.26 18.51
CA GLU A 101 -4.76 17.67 18.09
C GLU A 101 -3.75 18.53 18.87
N GLU A 102 -3.42 18.11 20.09
CA GLU A 102 -2.38 18.74 20.90
C GLU A 102 -0.99 18.49 20.30
N CYS A 103 -0.67 17.25 19.98
CA CYS A 103 0.59 16.90 19.33
C CYS A 103 0.76 17.58 17.96
N LEU A 104 -0.33 17.73 17.19
CA LEU A 104 -0.31 18.51 15.95
C LEU A 104 -0.01 19.99 16.23
N ARG A 105 -0.67 20.59 17.23
CA ARG A 105 -0.49 22.01 17.58
C ARG A 105 0.92 22.30 18.07
N GLU A 106 1.51 21.44 18.89
CA GLU A 106 2.88 21.60 19.37
C GLU A 106 3.90 21.48 18.24
N PHE A 107 3.73 20.51 17.35
CA PHE A 107 4.62 20.30 16.21
C PHE A 107 4.66 21.51 15.27
N ASN A 108 3.51 22.17 15.04
CA ASN A 108 3.42 23.34 14.17
C ASN A 108 3.99 24.64 14.78
N ARG A 109 4.39 24.64 16.06
CA ARG A 109 5.00 25.82 16.71
C ARG A 109 6.50 25.96 16.44
N TYR A 110 7.11 24.92 15.89
CA TYR A 110 8.52 24.87 15.49
C TYR A 110 8.66 24.84 13.97
#